data_AF-A0A4Q3BI76-F1
#
_entry.id   AF-A0A4Q3BI76-F1
#
_cell.length_a   1.000
_cell.length_b   1.000
_cell.length_c   1.000
_cell.angle_alpha   90.00
_cell.angle_beta   90.00
_cell.angle_gamma   90.00
#
_symmetry.space_group_name_H-M   'P 1'
#
loop_
_entity.id
_entity.type
_entity.pdbx_description
1 polymer ?
#
loop_
_entity_poly.entity_id
_entity_poly.type
_entity_poly.pdbx_seq_one_letter_code
_entity_poly.pdbx_strand_id
1 'polypeptide(L)'
;MSAINSTALQQFKNLVGIKFQLYNSLFTSLPFHRIERTGFLIPILLLNCEEGYKKGLSPVDIIEAFFKAQTNYKKEEETQDLLFRLVQYIERQVVLFDALEDASFKEIHDLGGTGTLKHLSLEVETQQKQEALAKKLQDFSAQLVLTAHPTQFYRDAVLGIIHDLSHAVNANSENQVYSYLQQLGRTPFFQKQKPTPYDE
;
A
#
# COMPACT_ATOMS: atom_id res chain seq x y z
N MET A 1 -9.03 -22.15 18.02
CA MET A 1 -9.09 -20.81 17.40
C MET A 1 -7.88 -20.56 16.47
N SER A 2 -7.53 -21.49 15.57
CA SER A 2 -6.35 -21.35 14.69
C SER A 2 -6.63 -21.54 13.19
N ALA A 3 -7.85 -21.92 12.80
CA ALA A 3 -8.19 -22.21 11.40
C ALA A 3 -8.74 -21.00 10.62
N ILE A 4 -9.26 -19.97 11.30
CA ILE A 4 -9.83 -18.78 10.62
C ILE A 4 -8.71 -17.90 10.02
N ASN A 5 -7.54 -17.85 10.66
CA ASN A 5 -6.41 -17.06 10.18
C ASN A 5 -5.76 -17.64 8.92
N SER A 6 -5.88 -18.95 8.64
CA SER A 6 -5.25 -19.53 7.44
C SER A 6 -5.99 -19.16 6.16
N THR A 7 -7.33 -19.11 6.17
CA THR A 7 -8.13 -18.83 4.97
C THR A 7 -8.08 -17.36 4.60
N ALA A 8 -8.24 -16.45 5.56
CA ALA A 8 -8.11 -15.01 5.31
C ALA A 8 -6.69 -14.64 4.84
N LEU A 9 -5.65 -15.20 5.47
CA LEU A 9 -4.27 -15.01 5.04
C LEU A 9 -4.01 -15.58 3.64
N GLN A 10 -4.62 -16.72 3.30
CA GLN A 10 -4.50 -17.32 1.98
C GLN A 10 -5.24 -16.50 0.91
N GLN A 11 -6.43 -15.98 1.23
CA GLN A 11 -7.16 -15.04 0.37
C GLN A 11 -6.35 -13.77 0.15
N PHE A 12 -5.79 -13.18 1.21
CA PHE A 12 -4.92 -12.02 1.09
C PHE A 12 -3.70 -12.29 0.20
N LYS A 13 -3.01 -13.42 0.42
CA LYS A 13 -1.87 -13.83 -0.43
C LYS A 13 -2.27 -13.98 -1.89
N ASN A 14 -3.44 -14.55 -2.17
CA ASN A 14 -3.91 -14.79 -3.53
C ASN A 14 -4.36 -13.50 -4.23
N LEU A 15 -5.11 -12.66 -3.52
CA LEU A 15 -5.74 -11.46 -4.10
C LEU A 15 -4.77 -10.27 -4.15
N VAL A 16 -3.98 -10.07 -3.10
CA VAL A 16 -3.05 -8.94 -3.00
C VAL A 16 -1.62 -9.39 -3.35
N GLY A 17 -1.13 -10.46 -2.72
CA GLY A 17 0.27 -10.89 -2.85
C GLY A 17 0.68 -11.27 -4.28
N ILE A 18 -0.10 -12.13 -4.95
CA ILE A 18 0.19 -12.55 -6.33
C ILE A 18 0.06 -11.37 -7.30
N LYS A 19 -1.00 -10.55 -7.16
CA LYS A 19 -1.18 -9.36 -8.01
C LYS A 19 -0.04 -8.35 -7.82
N PHE A 20 0.41 -8.16 -6.59
CA PHE A 20 1.55 -7.32 -6.28
C PHE A 20 2.80 -7.82 -7.00
N GLN A 21 3.11 -9.12 -6.95
CA GLN A 21 4.26 -9.68 -7.67
C GLN A 21 4.17 -9.43 -9.19
N LEU A 22 2.99 -9.63 -9.78
CA LEU A 22 2.76 -9.41 -11.21
C LEU A 22 2.97 -7.95 -11.61
N TYR A 23 2.26 -7.04 -10.94
CA TYR A 23 2.31 -5.62 -11.30
C TYR A 23 3.61 -4.95 -10.87
N ASN A 24 4.25 -5.42 -9.81
CA ASN A 24 5.59 -4.95 -9.45
C ASN A 24 6.62 -5.38 -10.52
N SER A 25 6.50 -6.60 -11.04
CA SER A 25 7.36 -7.04 -12.15
C SER A 25 7.11 -6.20 -13.42
N LEU A 26 5.85 -5.90 -13.72
CA LEU A 26 5.52 -4.98 -14.81
C LEU A 26 6.12 -3.59 -14.56
N PHE A 27 5.99 -3.07 -13.33
CA PHE A 27 6.52 -1.78 -12.93
C PHE A 27 8.05 -1.71 -13.06
N THR A 28 8.78 -2.76 -12.67
CA THR A 28 10.24 -2.86 -12.86
C THR A 28 10.66 -2.81 -14.34
N SER A 29 9.80 -3.24 -15.25
CA SER A 29 10.08 -3.32 -16.69
C SER A 29 9.82 -2.01 -17.45
N LEU A 30 9.19 -1.02 -16.80
CA LEU A 30 8.83 0.23 -17.45
C LEU A 30 10.07 1.08 -17.76
N PRO A 31 10.14 1.69 -18.95
CA PRO A 31 11.32 2.41 -19.44
C PRO A 31 11.43 3.79 -18.79
N PHE A 32 11.87 3.81 -17.53
CA PHE A 32 12.12 5.02 -16.78
C PHE A 32 13.61 5.34 -16.82
N HIS A 33 14.00 6.39 -17.56
CA HIS A 33 15.40 6.81 -17.79
C HIS A 33 16.30 6.92 -16.54
N ARG A 34 15.77 6.94 -15.31
CA ARG A 34 16.54 6.99 -14.05
C ARG A 34 16.40 5.76 -13.14
N ILE A 35 15.45 4.86 -13.40
CA ILE A 35 15.04 3.78 -12.48
C ILE A 35 15.45 2.39 -12.99
N GLU A 36 15.68 2.23 -14.29
CA GLU A 36 15.89 0.92 -14.94
C GLU A 36 17.00 0.05 -14.33
N ARG A 37 18.11 0.64 -13.86
CA ARG A 37 19.19 -0.14 -13.19
C ARG A 37 18.97 -0.35 -11.70
N THR A 38 18.13 0.45 -11.06
CA THR A 38 17.88 0.39 -9.60
C THR A 38 16.85 -0.69 -9.26
N GLY A 39 15.88 -0.96 -10.14
CA GLY A 39 14.85 -1.97 -9.90
C GLY A 39 15.40 -3.38 -9.63
N PHE A 40 16.51 -3.76 -10.29
CA PHE A 40 17.19 -5.05 -10.07
C PHE A 40 17.90 -5.15 -8.71
N LEU A 41 18.32 -4.01 -8.15
CA LEU A 41 19.03 -3.97 -6.87
C LEU A 41 18.10 -4.16 -5.67
N ILE A 42 16.79 -3.91 -5.83
CA ILE A 42 15.81 -3.99 -4.75
C ILE A 42 15.65 -5.44 -4.23
N PRO A 43 15.42 -6.47 -5.08
CA PRO A 43 15.38 -7.86 -4.60
C PRO A 43 16.68 -8.29 -3.91
N ILE A 44 17.83 -7.81 -4.38
CA ILE A 44 19.14 -8.13 -3.79
C ILE A 44 19.27 -7.47 -2.42
N LEU A 45 18.87 -6.20 -2.31
CA LEU A 45 18.85 -5.47 -1.04
C LEU A 45 17.92 -6.16 -0.03
N LEU A 46 16.73 -6.59 -0.47
CA LEU A 46 15.80 -7.34 0.38
C LEU A 46 16.44 -8.62 0.91
N LEU A 47 17.08 -9.42 0.05
CA LEU A 47 17.77 -10.65 0.48
C LEU A 47 18.88 -10.35 1.50
N ASN A 48 19.70 -9.32 1.25
CA ASN A 48 20.74 -8.89 2.19
C ASN A 48 20.15 -8.46 3.53
N CYS A 49 19.03 -7.73 3.53
CA CYS A 49 18.32 -7.37 4.76
C CYS A 49 17.82 -8.60 5.51
N GLU A 50 17.13 -9.53 4.84
CA GLU A 50 16.62 -10.75 5.48
C GLU A 50 17.74 -11.60 6.09
N GLU A 51 18.83 -11.81 5.36
CA GLU A 51 19.98 -12.55 5.85
C GLU A 51 20.70 -11.83 7.00
N GLY A 52 20.87 -10.51 6.87
CA GLY A 52 21.54 -9.69 7.86
C GLY A 52 20.79 -9.66 9.18
N TYR A 53 19.47 -9.46 9.14
CA TYR A 53 18.63 -9.51 10.33
C TYR A 53 18.60 -10.91 10.96
N LYS A 54 18.56 -11.99 10.17
CA LYS A 54 18.70 -13.36 10.68
C LYS A 54 20.03 -13.60 11.40
N LYS A 55 21.09 -12.89 11.00
CA LYS A 55 22.43 -12.94 11.61
C LYS A 55 22.61 -11.92 12.75
N GLY A 56 21.60 -11.12 13.07
CA GLY A 56 21.66 -10.11 14.13
C GLY A 56 22.50 -8.87 13.79
N LEU A 57 22.72 -8.60 12.50
CA LEU A 57 23.48 -7.43 12.04
C LEU A 57 22.67 -6.13 12.21
N SER A 58 23.36 -5.00 12.39
CA SER A 58 22.70 -3.70 12.42
C SER A 58 22.32 -3.24 11.00
N PRO A 59 21.32 -2.35 10.84
CA PRO A 59 20.96 -1.80 9.53
C PRO A 59 22.14 -1.15 8.80
N VAL A 60 23.06 -0.51 9.55
CA VAL A 60 24.25 0.12 8.99
C VAL A 60 25.16 -0.94 8.35
N ASP A 61 25.45 -2.02 9.08
CA ASP A 61 26.29 -3.11 8.58
C ASP A 61 25.70 -3.78 7.33
N ILE A 62 24.37 -3.95 7.30
CA ILE A 62 23.65 -4.55 6.17
C ILE A 62 23.80 -3.68 4.92
N ILE A 63 23.59 -2.37 5.07
CA ILE A 63 23.70 -1.42 3.96
C ILE A 63 25.15 -1.33 3.47
N GLU A 64 26.12 -1.23 4.37
CA GLU A 64 27.54 -1.21 4.00
C GLU A 64 27.95 -2.49 3.25
N ALA A 65 27.53 -3.66 3.73
CA ALA A 65 27.78 -4.93 3.05
C ALA A 65 27.14 -4.98 1.66
N PHE A 66 25.92 -4.46 1.52
CA PHE A 66 25.23 -4.36 0.23
C PHE A 66 26.02 -3.49 -0.76
N PHE A 67 26.42 -2.27 -0.36
CA PHE A 67 27.16 -1.37 -1.24
C PHE A 67 28.52 -1.94 -1.65
N LYS A 68 29.23 -2.58 -0.71
CA LYS A 68 30.51 -3.25 -0.97
C LYS A 68 30.39 -4.42 -1.95
N ALA A 69 29.26 -5.15 -1.92
CA ALA A 69 29.04 -6.29 -2.79
C ALA A 69 28.52 -5.91 -4.19
N GLN A 70 27.68 -4.87 -4.27
CA GLN A 70 26.91 -4.57 -5.47
C GLN A 70 27.43 -3.36 -6.26
N THR A 71 28.34 -2.57 -5.69
CA THR A 71 28.84 -1.34 -6.31
C THR A 71 30.35 -1.19 -6.13
N ASN A 72 30.98 -0.42 -7.04
CA ASN A 72 32.38 0.00 -6.92
C ASN A 72 32.49 1.49 -6.57
N TYR A 73 31.47 2.05 -5.91
CA TYR A 73 31.43 3.46 -5.58
C TYR A 73 32.56 3.84 -4.63
N LYS A 74 33.16 5.00 -4.89
CA LYS A 74 34.30 5.51 -4.11
C LYS A 74 33.95 6.79 -3.37
N LYS A 75 32.89 7.47 -3.78
CA LYS A 75 32.42 8.71 -3.16
C LYS A 75 31.14 8.45 -2.39
N GLU A 76 31.02 9.12 -1.24
CA GLU A 76 29.83 9.06 -0.40
C GLU A 76 28.57 9.56 -1.13
N GLU A 77 28.71 10.59 -1.98
CA GLU A 77 27.63 11.14 -2.80
C GLU A 77 26.97 10.08 -3.70
N GLU A 78 27.75 9.14 -4.25
CA GLU A 78 27.24 8.05 -5.11
C GLU A 78 26.38 7.07 -4.30
N THR A 79 26.81 6.75 -3.08
CA THR A 79 26.07 5.90 -2.14
C THR A 79 24.76 6.55 -1.74
N GLN A 80 24.79 7.83 -1.37
CA GLN A 80 23.60 8.59 -0.98
C GLN A 80 22.60 8.69 -2.14
N ASP A 81 23.06 8.99 -3.35
CA ASP A 81 22.19 9.07 -4.53
C ASP A 81 21.52 7.72 -4.86
N LEU A 82 22.24 6.59 -4.74
CA LEU A 82 21.62 5.27 -4.91
C LEU A 82 20.61 4.97 -3.80
N LEU A 83 20.92 5.29 -2.54
CA LEU A 83 19.96 5.13 -1.43
C LEU A 83 18.67 5.91 -1.69
N PHE A 84 18.76 7.17 -2.14
CA PHE A 84 17.57 7.96 -2.49
C PHE A 84 16.77 7.31 -3.62
N ARG A 85 17.42 6.78 -4.65
CA ARG A 85 16.73 6.07 -5.74
C ARG A 85 16.06 4.77 -5.26
N LEU A 86 16.68 4.04 -4.35
CA LEU A 86 16.10 2.84 -3.75
C LEU A 86 14.86 3.19 -2.91
N VAL A 87 14.95 4.22 -2.06
CA VAL A 87 13.81 4.70 -1.26
C VAL A 87 12.65 5.13 -2.18
N GLN A 88 12.93 5.94 -3.19
CA GLN A 88 11.92 6.36 -4.18
C GLN A 88 11.25 5.16 -4.85
N TYR A 89 12.01 4.12 -5.15
CA TYR A 89 11.46 2.91 -5.75
C TYR A 89 10.53 2.17 -4.78
N ILE A 90 10.97 1.98 -3.54
CA ILE A 90 10.21 1.29 -2.48
C ILE A 90 8.91 2.06 -2.19
N GLU A 91 8.93 3.39 -2.14
CA GLU A 91 7.72 4.20 -1.96
C GLU A 91 6.64 3.90 -3.01
N ARG A 92 7.05 3.69 -4.27
CA ARG A 92 6.12 3.33 -5.35
C ARG A 92 5.60 1.90 -5.21
N GLN A 93 6.42 0.99 -4.69
CA GLN A 93 5.96 -0.37 -4.37
C GLN A 93 4.93 -0.37 -3.25
N VAL A 94 5.11 0.45 -2.22
CA VAL A 94 4.12 0.60 -1.14
C VAL A 94 2.80 1.15 -1.70
N VAL A 95 2.84 2.19 -2.53
CA VAL A 95 1.62 2.73 -3.18
C VAL A 95 0.92 1.70 -4.06
N LEU A 96 1.69 0.93 -4.84
CA LEU A 96 1.13 -0.16 -5.63
C LEU A 96 0.45 -1.20 -4.74
N PHE A 97 1.08 -1.56 -3.62
CA PHE A 97 0.52 -2.50 -2.66
C PHE A 97 -0.80 -1.97 -2.07
N ASP A 98 -0.81 -0.71 -1.61
CA ASP A 98 -1.99 -0.06 -1.04
C ASP A 98 -3.16 -0.04 -2.04
N ALA A 99 -2.90 0.25 -3.32
CA ALA A 99 -3.93 0.22 -4.35
C ALA A 99 -4.50 -1.18 -4.61
N LEU A 100 -3.69 -2.23 -4.46
CA LEU A 100 -4.13 -3.62 -4.64
C LEU A 100 -4.90 -4.14 -3.42
N GLU A 101 -4.50 -3.72 -2.22
CA GLU A 101 -5.23 -3.98 -1.00
C GLU A 101 -6.61 -3.30 -1.05
N ASP A 102 -6.66 -2.02 -1.42
CA ASP A 102 -7.90 -1.26 -1.58
C ASP A 102 -8.83 -1.90 -2.63
N ALA A 103 -8.28 -2.33 -3.77
CA ALA A 103 -9.04 -3.04 -4.79
C ALA A 103 -9.70 -4.31 -4.23
N SER A 104 -8.97 -5.05 -3.40
CA SER A 104 -9.40 -6.34 -2.84
C SER A 104 -10.11 -6.22 -1.48
N PHE A 105 -10.36 -4.99 -0.99
CA PHE A 105 -10.80 -4.73 0.38
C PHE A 105 -12.09 -5.48 0.73
N LYS A 106 -13.04 -5.53 -0.21
CA LYS A 106 -14.34 -6.16 0.00
C LYS A 106 -14.25 -7.69 0.07
N GLU A 107 -13.25 -8.26 -0.56
CA GLU A 107 -13.02 -9.70 -0.64
C GLU A 107 -12.18 -10.21 0.54
N ILE A 108 -11.27 -9.38 1.07
CA ILE A 108 -10.42 -9.73 2.21
C ILE A 108 -11.09 -9.42 3.56
N HIS A 109 -12.08 -8.51 3.60
CA HIS A 109 -12.83 -8.17 4.80
C HIS A 109 -14.30 -8.62 4.73
N ASP A 110 -14.82 -9.15 5.83
CA ASP A 110 -16.23 -9.55 5.93
C ASP A 110 -17.14 -8.33 6.15
N LEU A 111 -17.64 -7.77 5.04
CA LEU A 111 -18.59 -6.65 5.05
C LEU A 111 -20.03 -7.03 5.45
N GLY A 112 -20.30 -8.33 5.70
CA GLY A 112 -21.59 -8.83 6.16
C GLY A 112 -21.56 -9.41 7.57
N GLY A 113 -20.40 -9.48 8.20
CA GLY A 113 -20.17 -10.15 9.47
C GLY A 113 -20.75 -9.44 10.68
N THR A 114 -20.39 -9.96 11.85
CA THR A 114 -20.79 -9.41 13.15
C THR A 114 -20.44 -7.93 13.27
N GLY A 115 -21.38 -7.11 13.74
CA GLY A 115 -21.21 -5.67 13.91
C GLY A 115 -21.54 -4.83 12.67
N THR A 116 -21.91 -5.46 11.55
CA THR A 116 -22.42 -4.74 10.37
C THR A 116 -23.91 -4.38 10.52
N LEU A 117 -24.40 -3.44 9.70
CA LEU A 117 -25.83 -3.11 9.65
C LEU A 117 -26.70 -4.32 9.27
N LYS A 118 -26.18 -5.24 8.46
CA LYS A 118 -26.88 -6.49 8.10
C LYS A 118 -27.04 -7.40 9.32
N HIS A 119 -25.97 -7.58 10.09
CA HIS A 119 -26.02 -8.33 11.34
C HIS A 119 -27.02 -7.71 12.33
N LEU A 120 -26.97 -6.39 12.51
CA LEU A 120 -27.91 -5.66 13.36
C LEU A 120 -29.37 -5.87 12.91
N SER A 121 -29.64 -5.79 11.60
CA SER A 121 -30.99 -6.00 11.07
C SER A 121 -31.52 -7.40 11.41
N LEU A 122 -30.70 -8.44 11.23
CA LEU A 122 -31.05 -9.83 11.54
C LEU A 122 -31.31 -10.03 13.04
N GLU A 123 -30.49 -9.42 13.91
CA GLU A 123 -30.69 -9.50 15.37
C GLU A 123 -31.98 -8.81 15.80
N VAL A 124 -32.29 -7.66 15.22
CA VAL A 124 -33.51 -6.91 15.50
C VAL A 124 -34.76 -7.70 15.09
N GLU A 125 -34.72 -8.36 13.93
CA GLU A 125 -35.80 -9.23 13.48
C GLU A 125 -35.96 -10.46 14.39
N THR A 126 -34.86 -11.16 14.67
CA THR A 126 -34.86 -12.37 15.50
C THR A 126 -35.37 -12.10 16.92
N GLN A 127 -35.04 -10.94 17.47
CA GLN A 127 -35.45 -10.53 18.82
C GLN A 127 -36.78 -9.77 18.85
N GLN A 128 -37.45 -9.58 17.70
CA GLN A 128 -38.70 -8.81 17.57
C GLN A 128 -38.60 -7.38 18.13
N LYS A 129 -37.47 -6.69 17.89
CA LYS A 129 -37.15 -5.36 18.43
C LYS A 129 -37.33 -4.22 17.41
N GLN A 130 -38.12 -4.42 16.36
CA GLN A 130 -38.29 -3.45 15.27
C GLN A 130 -38.81 -2.10 15.79
N GLU A 131 -39.80 -2.10 16.68
CA GLU A 131 -40.33 -0.86 17.27
C GLU A 131 -39.29 -0.12 18.13
N ALA A 132 -38.48 -0.88 18.88
CA ALA A 132 -37.41 -0.31 19.70
C ALA A 132 -36.32 0.34 18.84
N LEU A 133 -35.94 -0.29 17.72
CA LEU A 133 -35.02 0.29 16.75
C LEU A 133 -35.61 1.55 16.12
N ALA A 134 -36.88 1.51 15.68
CA ALA A 134 -37.55 2.66 15.07
C ALA A 134 -37.58 3.86 16.02
N LYS A 135 -37.86 3.64 17.30
CA LYS A 135 -37.80 4.68 18.33
C LYS A 135 -36.38 5.22 18.51
N LYS A 136 -35.36 4.37 18.50
CA LYS A 136 -33.96 4.79 18.65
C LYS A 136 -33.45 5.61 17.46
N LEU A 137 -33.91 5.29 16.25
CA LEU A 137 -33.53 6.05 15.05
C LEU A 137 -34.09 7.47 15.03
N GLN A 138 -35.11 7.79 15.85
CA GLN A 138 -35.66 9.15 15.95
C GLN A 138 -34.69 10.14 16.63
N ASP A 139 -33.82 9.66 17.53
CA ASP A 139 -32.88 10.50 18.28
C ASP A 139 -31.40 10.16 18.00
N PHE A 140 -31.14 9.19 17.13
CA PHE A 140 -29.79 8.80 16.76
C PHE A 140 -29.16 9.83 15.84
N SER A 141 -27.96 10.27 16.18
CA SER A 141 -27.11 11.09 15.32
C SER A 141 -25.66 10.63 15.42
N ALA A 142 -24.97 10.69 14.29
CA ALA A 142 -23.53 10.46 14.21
C ALA A 142 -22.91 11.67 13.51
N GLN A 143 -21.91 12.28 14.14
CA GLN A 143 -21.17 13.40 13.55
C GLN A 143 -19.74 12.93 13.30
N LEU A 144 -19.37 12.90 12.02
CA LEU A 144 -18.00 12.66 11.60
C LEU A 144 -17.27 14.01 11.56
N VAL A 145 -16.24 14.15 12.38
CA VAL A 145 -15.36 15.32 12.36
C VAL A 145 -14.06 14.89 11.72
N LEU A 146 -13.82 15.33 10.49
CA LEU A 146 -12.56 15.09 9.81
C LEU A 146 -11.48 15.94 10.48
N THR A 147 -10.37 15.31 10.84
CA THR A 147 -9.19 15.97 11.39
C THR A 147 -8.07 15.90 10.35
N ALA A 148 -7.20 16.90 10.33
CA ALA A 148 -5.96 16.84 9.59
C ALA A 148 -5.18 15.56 9.93
N HIS A 149 -4.59 14.93 8.91
CA HIS A 149 -3.74 13.77 9.14
C HIS A 149 -2.40 14.25 9.74
N PRO A 150 -1.95 13.73 10.90
CA PRO A 150 -0.79 14.27 11.63
C PRO A 150 0.51 14.27 10.82
N THR A 151 0.61 13.40 9.82
CA THR A 151 1.68 13.38 8.81
C THR A 151 1.11 12.92 7.46
N GLN A 152 0.83 13.81 6.52
CA GLN A 152 0.33 13.40 5.21
C GLN A 152 1.37 12.51 4.48
N PHE A 153 1.09 11.21 4.37
CA PHE A 153 2.02 10.23 3.78
C PHE A 153 2.05 10.32 2.25
N TYR A 154 0.90 10.63 1.63
CA TYR A 154 0.74 10.70 0.18
C TYR A 154 0.17 12.04 -0.27
N ARG A 155 0.69 12.54 -1.38
CA ARG A 155 0.14 13.73 -2.06
C ARG A 155 -1.18 13.40 -2.76
N ASP A 156 -2.01 14.40 -3.03
CA ASP A 156 -3.29 14.23 -3.73
C ASP A 156 -3.15 13.50 -5.06
N ALA A 157 -2.11 13.81 -5.84
CA ALA A 157 -1.83 13.10 -7.09
C ALA A 157 -1.56 11.61 -6.88
N VAL A 158 -0.91 11.24 -5.78
CA VAL A 158 -0.65 9.83 -5.43
C VAL A 158 -1.94 9.16 -4.96
N LEU A 159 -2.79 9.84 -4.18
CA LEU A 159 -4.11 9.33 -3.78
C LEU A 159 -5.01 9.10 -4.99
N GLY A 160 -5.01 10.01 -5.96
CA GLY A 160 -5.72 9.84 -7.23
C GLY A 160 -5.24 8.61 -8.00
N ILE A 161 -3.92 8.40 -8.07
CA ILE A 161 -3.34 7.21 -8.70
C ILE A 161 -3.74 5.92 -7.95
N ILE A 162 -3.75 5.92 -6.62
CA ILE A 162 -4.19 4.77 -5.81
C ILE A 162 -5.64 4.41 -6.17
N HIS A 163 -6.53 5.40 -6.14
CA HIS A 163 -7.94 5.22 -6.48
C HIS A 163 -8.13 4.69 -7.91
N ASP A 164 -7.46 5.29 -8.89
CA ASP A 164 -7.63 4.94 -10.30
C ASP A 164 -7.03 3.56 -10.62
N LEU A 165 -5.90 3.23 -9.98
CA LEU A 165 -5.28 1.92 -10.09
C LEU A 165 -6.14 0.84 -9.43
N SER A 166 -6.68 1.11 -8.24
CA SER A 166 -7.62 0.22 -7.52
C SER A 166 -8.84 -0.09 -8.40
N HIS A 167 -9.45 0.95 -9.00
CA HIS A 167 -10.58 0.78 -9.91
C HIS A 167 -10.20 0.00 -11.18
N ALA A 168 -9.03 0.27 -11.79
CA ALA A 168 -8.57 -0.45 -12.98
C ALA A 168 -8.31 -1.94 -12.72
N VAL A 169 -7.77 -2.26 -11.54
CA VAL A 169 -7.54 -3.65 -11.11
C VAL A 169 -8.88 -4.38 -10.91
N ASN A 170 -9.87 -3.73 -10.30
CA ASN A 170 -11.21 -4.29 -10.13
C ASN A 170 -11.97 -4.45 -11.43
N ALA A 171 -11.77 -3.55 -12.38
CA ALA A 171 -12.32 -3.64 -13.73
C ALA A 171 -11.58 -4.64 -14.64
N ASN A 172 -10.48 -5.26 -14.17
CA ASN A 172 -9.57 -6.09 -14.96
C ASN A 172 -9.14 -5.41 -16.29
N SER A 173 -8.71 -4.15 -16.21
CA SER A 173 -8.24 -3.40 -17.38
C SER A 173 -6.73 -3.26 -17.37
N GLU A 174 -6.02 -4.18 -18.03
CA GLU A 174 -4.56 -4.19 -18.05
C GLU A 174 -3.96 -2.94 -18.69
N ASN A 175 -4.62 -2.39 -19.72
CA ASN A 175 -4.19 -1.15 -20.38
C ASN A 175 -4.25 0.05 -19.43
N GLN A 176 -5.30 0.14 -18.61
CA GLN A 176 -5.43 1.21 -17.61
C GLN A 176 -4.42 1.03 -16.49
N VAL A 177 -4.27 -0.20 -15.97
CA VAL A 177 -3.24 -0.52 -14.97
C VAL A 177 -1.86 -0.13 -15.47
N TYR A 178 -1.51 -0.48 -16.71
CA TYR A 178 -0.22 -0.10 -17.32
C TYR A 178 -0.04 1.42 -17.37
N SER A 179 -1.06 2.16 -17.81
CA SER A 179 -1.03 3.63 -17.86
C SER A 179 -0.83 4.24 -16.47
N TYR A 180 -1.57 3.78 -15.45
CA TYR A 180 -1.45 4.30 -14.10
C TYR A 180 -0.11 3.93 -13.44
N LEU A 181 0.46 2.76 -13.74
CA LEU A 181 1.82 2.41 -13.32
C LEU A 181 2.87 3.35 -13.94
N GLN A 182 2.70 3.75 -15.21
CA GLN A 182 3.58 4.76 -15.83
C GLN A 182 3.46 6.13 -15.14
N GLN A 183 2.23 6.53 -14.78
CA GLN A 183 1.99 7.77 -14.03
C GLN A 183 2.62 7.72 -12.64
N LEU A 184 2.46 6.59 -11.93
CA LEU A 184 3.07 6.34 -10.62
C LEU A 184 4.59 6.51 -10.67
N GLY A 185 5.25 5.94 -11.68
CA GLY A 185 6.69 6.06 -11.85
C GLY A 185 7.18 7.50 -12.04
N ARG A 186 6.39 8.35 -12.70
CA ARG A 186 6.72 9.75 -13.01
C ARG A 186 6.28 10.74 -11.92
N THR A 187 5.38 10.33 -11.03
CA THR A 187 4.80 11.23 -10.02
C THR A 187 5.80 11.51 -8.90
N PRO A 188 6.02 12.78 -8.52
CA PRO A 188 6.89 13.13 -7.40
C PRO A 188 6.18 12.94 -6.05
N PHE A 189 6.83 12.21 -5.14
CA PHE A 189 6.30 11.89 -3.80
C PHE A 189 6.67 12.94 -2.74
N PHE A 190 7.84 13.58 -2.87
CA PHE A 190 8.37 14.46 -1.84
C PHE A 190 7.81 15.89 -1.91
N GLN A 191 7.21 16.38 -0.83
CA GLN A 191 6.79 17.78 -0.65
C GLN A 191 7.83 18.57 0.14
N LYS A 192 8.45 19.56 -0.54
CA LYS A 192 9.49 20.42 0.04
C LYS A 192 8.97 21.34 1.15
N GLN A 193 7.66 21.60 1.20
CA GLN A 193 7.03 22.51 2.15
C GLN A 193 5.85 21.81 2.81
N LYS A 194 5.66 22.04 4.12
CA LYS A 194 4.47 21.56 4.81
C LYS A 194 3.22 22.23 4.23
N PRO A 195 2.08 21.52 4.14
CA PRO A 195 0.82 22.13 3.73
C PRO A 195 0.46 23.26 4.69
N THR A 196 -0.18 24.29 4.17
CA THR A 196 -0.79 25.34 4.99
C THR A 196 -2.13 24.85 5.54
N PRO A 197 -2.70 25.48 6.59
CA PRO A 197 -4.04 25.14 7.06
C PRO A 197 -5.17 25.30 6.02
N TYR A 198 -4.89 25.94 4.87
CA TYR A 198 -5.83 26.05 3.75
C TYR A 198 -5.68 24.88 2.76
N ASP A 199 -4.52 24.23 2.75
CA ASP A 199 -4.24 23.07 1.89
C ASP A 199 -4.69 21.73 2.54
N GLU A 200 -4.97 21.73 3.85
CA GLU A 200 -5.55 20.60 4.63
C GLU A 200 -7.08 20.69 4.70
#